data_AF-A0A485ANH9-F1
#
_entry.id   AF-A0A485ANH9-F1
#
_cell.length_a   1.000
_cell.length_b   1.000
_cell.length_c   1.000
_cell.angle_alpha   90.00
_cell.angle_beta   90.00
_cell.angle_gamma   90.00
#
_symmetry.space_group_name_H-M   'P 1'
#
loop_
_entity.id
_entity.type
_entity.pdbx_description
1 polymer ?
#
loop_
_entity_poly.entity_id
_entity_poly.type
_entity_poly.pdbx_seq_one_letter_code
_entity_poly.pdbx_strand_id
1 'polypeptide(L)'
;MMYRIPGVLSEQEVRFLVDELNHAEWVDGRATVGAQGAQVKNNQQVDTRSERYAQLQAKVLDAVNRHSLFFAAALPKTISRPAV
;
A
#
# COMPACT_ATOMS: atom_id res chain seq x y z
N MET A 1 -6.11 -18.96 -4.23
CA MET A 1 -7.44 -18.42 -3.87
C MET A 1 -7.27 -16.95 -3.54
N MET A 2 -8.11 -16.07 -4.06
CA MET A 2 -8.03 -14.61 -3.84
C MET A 2 -9.43 -14.11 -3.43
N TYR A 3 -9.51 -13.30 -2.37
CA TYR A 3 -10.77 -12.81 -1.80
C TYR A 3 -10.88 -11.30 -2.01
N ARG A 4 -12.04 -10.83 -2.50
CA ARG A 4 -12.27 -9.41 -2.75
C ARG A 4 -12.96 -8.76 -1.55
N ILE A 5 -12.40 -7.66 -1.07
CA ILE A 5 -12.96 -6.84 0.01
C ILE A 5 -13.32 -5.47 -0.57
N PRO A 6 -14.60 -5.20 -0.89
CA PRO A 6 -15.01 -3.90 -1.42
C PRO A 6 -15.03 -2.85 -0.32
N GLY A 7 -14.80 -1.57 -0.69
CA GLY A 7 -15.05 -0.45 0.22
C GLY A 7 -14.08 -0.34 1.41
N VAL A 8 -12.86 -0.87 1.30
CA VAL A 8 -11.82 -0.71 2.34
C VAL A 8 -11.52 0.76 2.62
N LEU A 9 -11.35 1.55 1.56
CA LEU A 9 -11.18 2.99 1.61
C LEU A 9 -12.50 3.67 1.26
N SER A 10 -12.84 4.72 2.02
CA SER A 10 -13.92 5.65 1.65
C SER A 10 -13.49 6.53 0.47
N GLU A 11 -14.47 7.15 -0.21
CA GLU A 11 -14.17 8.09 -1.29
C GLU A 11 -13.27 9.25 -0.85
N GLN A 12 -13.45 9.75 0.38
CA GLN A 12 -12.66 10.85 0.92
C GLN A 12 -11.20 10.42 1.13
N GLU A 13 -10.97 9.21 1.62
CA GLU A 13 -9.62 8.67 1.79
C GLU A 13 -8.95 8.37 0.45
N VAL A 14 -9.71 7.86 -0.54
CA VAL A 14 -9.17 7.69 -1.90
C VAL A 14 -8.72 9.03 -2.46
N ARG A 15 -9.55 10.08 -2.36
CA ARG A 15 -9.17 11.44 -2.82
C ARG A 15 -7.93 11.96 -2.11
N PHE A 16 -7.87 11.81 -0.79
CA PHE A 16 -6.70 12.19 0.01
C PHE A 16 -5.42 11.46 -0.46
N LEU A 17 -5.48 10.14 -0.60
CA LEU A 17 -4.32 9.34 -1.01
C LEU A 17 -3.87 9.73 -2.42
N VAL A 18 -4.80 9.95 -3.36
CA VAL A 18 -4.48 10.37 -4.72
C VAL A 18 -3.81 11.74 -4.75
N ASP A 19 -4.30 12.71 -3.97
CA ASP A 19 -3.70 14.04 -3.88
C ASP A 19 -2.27 13.99 -3.34
N GLU A 20 -2.05 13.22 -2.28
CA GLU A 20 -0.72 13.02 -1.71
C GLU A 20 0.24 12.33 -2.68
N LEU A 21 -0.24 11.32 -3.42
CA LEU A 21 0.54 10.61 -4.43
C LEU A 21 0.97 11.50 -5.60
N ASN A 22 0.16 12.50 -5.96
CA ASN A 22 0.53 13.49 -6.98
C ASN A 22 1.70 14.39 -6.53
N HIS A 23 1.92 14.53 -5.23
CA HIS A 23 2.99 15.31 -4.62
C HIS A 23 4.14 14.44 -4.07
N ALA A 24 4.13 13.14 -4.38
CA ALA A 24 5.14 12.20 -3.93
C ALA A 24 6.35 12.15 -4.88
N GLU A 25 7.52 11.84 -4.33
CA GLU A 25 8.68 11.49 -5.14
C GLU A 25 8.56 10.03 -5.60
N TRP A 26 8.49 9.84 -6.92
CA TRP A 26 8.41 8.53 -7.55
C TRP A 26 9.79 8.05 -7.99
N VAL A 27 10.22 6.91 -7.46
CA VAL A 27 11.51 6.27 -7.74
C VAL A 27 11.32 4.94 -8.47
N ASP A 28 12.41 4.40 -9.04
CA ASP A 28 12.39 3.08 -9.67
C ASP A 28 11.99 2.00 -8.64
N GLY A 29 10.97 1.23 -8.99
CA GLY A 29 10.45 0.10 -8.24
C GLY A 29 11.51 -0.95 -7.88
N ARG A 30 12.55 -1.09 -8.71
CA ARG A 30 13.64 -2.05 -8.50
C ARG A 30 14.44 -1.78 -7.22
N ALA A 31 14.41 -0.55 -6.70
CA ALA A 31 15.09 -0.18 -5.46
C ALA A 31 14.60 -0.96 -4.22
N THR A 32 13.45 -1.65 -4.28
CA THR A 32 12.85 -2.39 -3.16
C THR A 32 12.82 -3.91 -3.34
N VAL A 33 13.48 -4.44 -4.37
CA VAL A 33 13.53 -5.89 -4.63
C VAL A 33 14.95 -6.40 -4.69
N GLY A 34 15.16 -7.65 -4.28
CA GLY A 34 16.43 -8.34 -4.46
C GLY A 34 16.75 -8.58 -5.94
N ALA A 35 17.97 -9.03 -6.22
CA ALA A 35 18.53 -9.16 -7.59
C ALA A 35 17.62 -9.91 -8.58
N GLN A 36 16.95 -10.98 -8.14
CA GLN A 36 16.04 -11.75 -8.98
C GLN A 36 14.76 -10.97 -9.34
N GLY A 37 14.20 -10.22 -8.39
CA GLY A 37 13.02 -9.38 -8.63
C GLY A 37 13.34 -8.17 -9.51
N ALA A 38 14.55 -7.64 -9.40
CA ALA A 38 14.98 -6.48 -10.19
C ALA A 38 15.00 -6.76 -11.71
N GLN A 39 15.16 -8.03 -12.13
CA GLN A 39 15.14 -8.41 -13.54
C GLN A 39 13.77 -8.24 -14.20
N VAL A 40 12.69 -8.31 -13.41
CA VAL A 40 11.30 -8.32 -13.92
C VAL A 40 10.46 -7.16 -13.41
N LYS A 41 10.88 -6.46 -12.35
CA LYS A 41 10.14 -5.31 -11.80
C LYS A 41 10.32 -4.09 -12.71
N ASN A 42 9.21 -3.58 -13.22
CA ASN A 42 9.17 -2.42 -14.11
C ASN A 42 7.99 -1.51 -13.74
N ASN A 43 8.10 -0.88 -12.58
CA ASN A 43 7.13 0.10 -12.10
C ASN A 43 7.86 1.25 -11.38
N GLN A 44 7.14 2.32 -11.10
CA GLN A 44 7.57 3.33 -10.15
C GLN A 44 6.91 3.06 -8.80
N GLN A 45 7.52 3.56 -7.73
CA GLN A 45 6.98 3.53 -6.38
C GLN A 45 7.31 4.83 -5.66
N VAL A 46 6.53 5.20 -4.65
CA VAL A 46 6.92 6.31 -3.78
C VAL A 46 8.21 5.92 -3.03
N ASP A 47 9.14 6.87 -2.83
CA ASP A 47 10.37 6.58 -2.08
C ASP A 47 10.02 6.07 -0.68
N THR A 48 10.35 4.81 -0.42
CA THR A 48 10.07 4.11 0.85
C THR A 48 10.77 4.71 2.07
N ARG A 49 11.74 5.60 1.86
CA ARG A 49 12.44 6.34 2.91
C ARG A 49 11.79 7.69 3.23
N SER A 50 10.82 8.13 2.43
CA SER A 50 10.12 9.40 2.64
C SER A 50 9.13 9.31 3.80
N GLU A 51 8.93 10.42 4.50
CA GLU A 51 7.88 10.53 5.52
C GLU A 51 6.49 10.31 4.91
N ARG A 52 6.28 10.76 3.68
CA ARG A 52 5.02 10.58 2.93
C ARG A 52 4.69 9.10 2.75
N TYR A 53 5.66 8.26 2.39
CA TYR A 53 5.45 6.81 2.27
C TYR A 53 4.92 6.21 3.57
N ALA A 54 5.54 6.55 4.71
CA ALA A 54 5.10 6.06 6.01
C ALA A 54 3.66 6.51 6.35
N GLN A 55 3.31 7.76 6.05
CA GLN A 55 1.97 8.30 6.30
C GLN A 55 0.90 7.63 5.42
N LEU A 56 1.17 7.46 4.13
CA LEU A 56 0.24 6.79 3.20
C LEU A 56 0.05 5.32 3.58
N GLN A 57 1.14 4.63 3.93
CA GLN A 57 1.10 3.25 4.38
C GLN A 57 0.25 3.09 5.65
N ALA A 58 0.43 3.98 6.64
CA ALA A 58 -0.36 3.95 7.88
C ALA A 58 -1.86 4.10 7.60
N LYS A 59 -2.25 5.04 6.72
CA LYS A 59 -3.66 5.26 6.36
C LYS A 59 -4.30 4.04 5.69
N VAL A 60 -3.58 3.40 4.76
CA VAL A 60 -4.06 2.17 4.11
C VAL A 60 -4.18 1.04 5.13
N LEU A 61 -3.19 0.90 6.03
CA LEU A 61 -3.22 -0.12 7.08
C LEU A 61 -4.38 0.09 8.05
N ASP A 62 -4.64 1.32 8.49
CA ASP A 62 -5.77 1.65 9.35
C ASP A 62 -7.11 1.32 8.69
N ALA A 63 -7.24 1.63 7.38
CA ALA A 63 -8.44 1.30 6.60
C ALA A 63 -8.68 -0.21 6.48
N VAL A 64 -7.62 -1.01 6.32
CA VAL A 64 -7.69 -2.47 6.33
C VAL A 64 -8.07 -2.99 7.72
N ASN A 65 -7.44 -2.45 8.78
CA ASN A 65 -7.62 -2.90 10.16
C ASN A 65 -9.01 -2.63 10.74
N ARG A 66 -9.76 -1.66 10.21
CA ARG A 66 -11.15 -1.43 10.63
C ARG A 66 -12.18 -2.24 9.84
N HIS A 67 -11.76 -2.99 8.82
CA HIS A 67 -12.69 -3.71 7.95
C HIS A 67 -12.96 -5.15 8.45
N SER A 68 -14.12 -5.39 9.06
CA SER A 68 -14.47 -6.69 9.67
C SER A 68 -14.34 -7.89 8.71
N LEU A 69 -14.71 -7.72 7.43
CA LEU A 69 -14.58 -8.77 6.41
C LEU A 69 -13.13 -9.23 6.19
N PHE A 70 -12.14 -8.34 6.37
CA PHE A 70 -10.73 -8.70 6.26
C PHE A 70 -10.33 -9.68 7.36
N PHE A 71 -10.72 -9.40 8.60
CA PHE A 71 -10.45 -10.30 9.72
C PHE A 71 -11.17 -11.63 9.59
N ALA A 72 -12.43 -11.61 9.17
CA ALA A 72 -13.20 -12.84 8.95
C ALA A 72 -12.59 -13.72 7.85
N ALA A 73 -12.05 -13.11 6.79
CA ALA A 73 -11.50 -13.85 5.65
C ALA A 73 -10.05 -14.31 5.85
N ALA A 74 -9.22 -13.53 6.56
CA ALA A 74 -7.77 -13.74 6.63
C ALA A 74 -7.24 -14.19 8.01
N LEU A 75 -7.96 -13.89 9.10
CA LEU A 75 -7.51 -14.09 10.49
C LEU A 75 -6.00 -13.82 10.70
N PRO A 76 -5.53 -12.61 10.33
CA PRO A 76 -4.10 -12.38 10.15
C PRO A 76 -3.36 -12.37 11.49
N LYS A 77 -2.29 -13.17 11.61
CA LYS A 77 -1.33 -13.07 12.71
C LYS A 77 -0.44 -11.82 12.58
N THR A 78 -0.12 -11.43 11.36
CA THR A 78 0.72 -10.26 11.04
C THR A 78 0.35 -9.76 9.65
N ILE A 79 0.35 -8.45 9.45
CA ILE A 79 0.10 -7.80 8.17
C ILE A 79 1.43 -7.24 7.66
N SER A 80 1.87 -7.68 6.48
CA SER A 80 3.02 -7.07 5.83
C SER A 80 2.71 -5.63 5.46
N ARG A 81 3.71 -4.75 5.61
CA ARG A 81 3.64 -3.34 5.22
C ARG A 81 3.05 -3.19 3.81
N PRO A 82 1.89 -2.50 3.65
CA PRO A 82 1.33 -2.22 2.33
C PRO A 82 2.35 -1.47 1.48
N ALA A 83 2.57 -1.94 0.25
CA ALA A 83 3.33 -1.16 -0.72
C ALA A 83 2.46 -0.01 -1.21
N VAL A 84 3.05 1.18 -1.31
CA VAL A 84 2.43 2.42 -1.80
C VAL A 84 3.18 2.92 -3.01
#